data_AF-A0A955FXV9-F1
#
_entry.id   AF-A0A955FXV9-F1
#
_cell.length_a   1.000
_cell.length_b   1.000
_cell.length_c   1.000
_cell.angle_alpha   90.00
_cell.angle_beta   90.00
_cell.angle_gamma   90.00
#
_symmetry.space_group_name_H-M   'P 1'
#
loop_
_entity.id
_entity.type
_entity.pdbx_description
1 polymer ?
#
loop_
_entity_poly.entity_id
_entity_poly.type
_entity_poly.pdbx_seq_one_letter_code
_entity_poly.pdbx_strand_id
1 'polypeptide(L)'
;MNKRSNQAGFTIVELMIATAIFAVILLGATTAVVQIGRLYYKGIISARTQQAARSIMDEISRPVQFAGKDITSSQTSQVFSTSNGQDITVNSFCIGDQRYSYSLNKQVFDGQQPGTYDNTTNRLRHGLWKDTTVPGDCTPCNLSEETPCGQGRELLDQYMRLKTLTITNNSPLYGIDLAVLYGDNDLIEFTQNEEGNMQGPIRCKGAITGAQWCALSQLSTDIVKRIQ
;
A
#
# COMPACT_ATOMS: atom_id res chain seq x y z
N MET A 1 3.16 81.92 -8.51
CA MET A 1 4.48 81.27 -8.33
C MET A 1 4.29 79.77 -8.50
N ASN A 2 4.58 79.22 -9.68
CA ASN A 2 4.33 77.81 -10.01
C ASN A 2 5.61 77.00 -9.75
N LYS A 3 5.64 76.19 -8.68
CA LYS A 3 6.73 75.24 -8.44
C LYS A 3 6.61 74.11 -9.47
N ARG A 4 7.50 74.05 -10.46
CA ARG A 4 7.68 72.86 -11.30
C ARG A 4 8.25 71.74 -10.42
N SER A 5 7.45 70.68 -10.22
CA SER A 5 7.91 69.44 -9.61
C SER A 5 8.86 68.75 -10.57
N ASN A 6 10.11 68.55 -10.16
CA ASN A 6 11.12 67.83 -10.94
C ASN A 6 10.78 66.33 -10.86
N GLN A 7 10.03 65.81 -11.83
CA GLN A 7 9.77 64.37 -11.94
C GLN A 7 11.03 63.69 -12.48
N ALA A 8 11.87 63.18 -11.59
CA ALA A 8 12.92 62.24 -11.97
C ALA A 8 12.24 60.97 -12.48
N GLY A 9 12.27 60.73 -13.78
CA GLY A 9 11.78 59.49 -14.37
C GLY A 9 12.61 58.31 -13.85
N PHE A 10 11.93 57.23 -13.47
CA PHE A 10 12.57 55.98 -13.09
C PHE A 10 13.48 55.50 -14.21
N THR A 11 14.72 55.13 -13.87
CA THR A 11 15.67 54.62 -14.85
C THR A 11 15.30 53.19 -15.26
N ILE A 12 15.57 52.81 -16.51
CA ILE A 12 15.33 51.43 -17.01
C ILE A 12 16.03 50.40 -16.10
N VAL A 13 17.19 50.76 -15.54
CA VAL A 13 17.98 49.89 -14.65
C VAL A 13 17.23 49.59 -13.34
N GLU A 14 16.60 50.58 -12.71
CA GLU A 14 15.80 50.37 -11.48
C GLU A 14 14.60 49.46 -11.76
N LEU A 15 13.94 49.61 -12.91
CA LEU A 15 12.84 48.73 -13.31
C LEU A 15 13.32 47.28 -13.55
N MET A 16 14.51 47.11 -14.15
CA MET A 16 15.10 45.79 -14.36
C MET A 16 15.49 45.12 -13.04
N ILE A 17 16.05 45.86 -12.08
CA ILE A 17 16.39 45.32 -10.75
C ILE A 17 15.11 44.98 -9.97
N ALA A 18 14.10 45.84 -10.01
CA ALA A 18 12.82 45.59 -9.34
C ALA A 18 12.13 44.33 -9.88
N THR A 19 12.10 44.14 -11.19
CA THR A 19 11.52 42.92 -11.81
C THR A 19 12.35 41.68 -11.50
N ALA A 20 13.68 41.77 -11.43
CA ALA A 20 14.54 40.65 -11.02
C ALA A 20 14.29 40.21 -9.57
N ILE A 21 14.20 41.17 -8.63
CA ILE A 21 13.88 40.86 -7.22
C ILE A 21 12.49 40.24 -7.12
N PHE A 22 11.50 40.83 -7.80
CA PHE A 22 10.14 40.30 -7.81
C PHE A 22 10.07 38.88 -8.38
N ALA A 23 10.81 38.59 -9.45
CA ALA A 23 10.90 37.24 -10.02
C ALA A 23 11.49 36.22 -9.03
N VAL A 24 12.53 36.60 -8.27
CA VAL A 24 13.11 35.74 -7.22
C VAL A 24 12.09 35.48 -6.11
N ILE A 25 11.33 36.50 -5.68
CA ILE A 25 10.28 36.35 -4.66
C ILE A 25 9.18 35.40 -5.16
N LEU A 26 8.70 35.57 -6.40
CA LEU A 26 7.70 34.70 -7.00
C LEU A 26 8.19 33.24 -7.12
N LEU A 27 9.46 33.05 -7.50
CA LEU A 27 10.08 31.73 -7.54
C LEU A 27 10.14 31.10 -6.14
N GLY A 28 10.54 31.87 -5.12
CA GLY A 28 10.55 31.43 -3.74
C GLY A 28 9.16 31.03 -3.23
N ALA A 29 8.14 31.84 -3.51
CA ALA A 29 6.75 31.53 -3.14
C ALA A 29 6.25 30.26 -3.84
N THR A 30 6.57 30.10 -5.13
CA THR A 30 6.16 28.92 -5.92
C THR A 30 6.80 27.65 -5.38
N THR A 31 8.10 27.68 -5.06
CA THR A 31 8.79 26.51 -4.49
C THR A 31 8.22 26.11 -3.13
N ALA A 32 7.89 27.08 -2.27
CA ALA A 32 7.24 26.83 -1.00
C ALA A 32 5.87 26.14 -1.18
N VAL A 33 5.02 26.64 -2.07
CA VAL A 33 3.70 26.04 -2.36
C VAL A 33 3.82 24.62 -2.90
N VAL A 34 4.75 24.36 -3.82
CA VAL A 34 4.99 23.01 -4.37
C VAL A 34 5.43 22.04 -3.27
N GLN A 35 6.30 22.49 -2.35
CA GLN A 35 6.73 21.66 -1.23
C GLN A 35 5.56 21.32 -0.29
N ILE A 36 4.71 22.30 0.04
CA ILE A 36 3.49 22.08 0.83
C ILE A 36 2.58 21.06 0.14
N GLY A 37 2.38 21.19 -1.17
CA GLY A 37 1.59 20.23 -1.95
C GLY A 37 2.13 18.80 -1.86
N ARG A 38 3.45 18.61 -2.02
CA ARG A 38 4.08 17.29 -1.90
C ARG A 38 3.94 16.69 -0.50
N LEU A 39 4.09 17.51 0.55
CA LEU A 39 3.90 17.08 1.93
C LEU A 39 2.44 16.69 2.21
N TYR A 40 1.49 17.46 1.69
CA TYR A 40 0.07 17.18 1.82
C TYR A 40 -0.31 15.83 1.20
N TYR A 41 0.09 15.58 -0.05
CA TYR A 41 -0.17 14.29 -0.71
C TYR A 41 0.50 13.12 0.03
N LYS A 42 1.75 13.29 0.45
CA LYS A 42 2.46 12.27 1.25
C LYS A 42 1.72 11.96 2.55
N GLY A 43 1.21 13.00 3.22
CA GLY A 43 0.42 12.85 4.45
C GLY A 43 -0.87 12.06 4.23
N ILE A 44 -1.61 12.37 3.15
CA ILE A 44 -2.84 11.64 2.78
C ILE A 44 -2.54 10.18 2.48
N ILE A 45 -1.57 9.91 1.61
CA ILE A 45 -1.22 8.55 1.22
C ILE A 45 -0.77 7.74 2.44
N SER A 46 0.10 8.32 3.28
CA SER A 46 0.52 7.66 4.52
C SER A 46 -0.64 7.38 5.47
N ALA A 47 -1.56 8.34 5.65
CA ALA A 47 -2.73 8.14 6.50
C ALA A 47 -3.66 7.04 5.97
N ARG A 48 -3.89 6.98 4.65
CA ARG A 48 -4.69 5.92 4.01
C ARG A 48 -4.04 4.55 4.17
N THR A 49 -2.74 4.43 3.89
CA THR A 49 -2.01 3.16 4.06
C THR A 49 -2.01 2.69 5.51
N GLN A 50 -1.86 3.61 6.47
CA GLN A 50 -1.97 3.28 7.89
C GLN A 50 -3.38 2.83 8.28
N GLN A 51 -4.41 3.51 7.77
CA GLN A 51 -5.79 3.16 8.06
C GLN A 51 -6.16 1.79 7.49
N ALA A 52 -5.73 1.48 6.26
CA ALA A 52 -5.92 0.16 5.66
C ALA A 52 -5.23 -0.93 6.51
N ALA A 53 -3.98 -0.72 6.91
CA ALA A 53 -3.27 -1.66 7.77
C ALA A 53 -3.98 -1.88 9.13
N ARG A 54 -4.46 -0.82 9.78
CA ARG A 54 -5.22 -0.92 11.05
C ARG A 54 -6.54 -1.66 10.85
N SER A 55 -7.27 -1.35 9.77
CA SER A 55 -8.53 -2.00 9.45
C SER A 55 -8.34 -3.50 9.21
N ILE A 56 -7.29 -3.90 8.49
CA ILE A 56 -6.95 -5.32 8.27
C ILE A 56 -6.57 -5.98 9.61
N MET A 57 -5.76 -5.32 10.43
CA MET A 57 -5.38 -5.84 11.74
C MET A 57 -6.59 -6.06 12.66
N ASP A 58 -7.51 -5.11 12.69
CA ASP A 58 -8.77 -5.23 13.43
C ASP A 58 -9.66 -6.36 12.89
N GLU A 59 -9.71 -6.51 11.57
CA GLU A 59 -10.50 -7.54 10.89
C GLU A 59 -9.99 -8.96 11.20
N ILE A 60 -8.67 -9.16 11.24
CA ILE A 60 -8.04 -10.45 11.55
C ILE A 60 -8.07 -10.71 13.06
N SER A 61 -7.81 -9.71 13.89
CA SER A 61 -7.72 -9.86 15.35
C SER A 61 -9.05 -10.20 16.01
N ARG A 62 -10.18 -9.69 15.50
CA ARG A 62 -11.52 -9.95 16.05
C ARG A 62 -11.86 -11.45 16.06
N PRO A 63 -11.78 -12.19 14.94
CA PRO A 63 -11.96 -13.65 14.96
C PRO A 63 -10.98 -14.36 15.89
N VAL A 64 -9.72 -13.92 16.00
CA VAL A 64 -8.74 -14.54 16.93
C VAL A 64 -9.19 -14.43 18.39
N GLN A 65 -9.76 -13.29 18.79
CA GLN A 65 -10.20 -13.06 20.17
C GLN A 65 -11.47 -13.86 20.55
N PHE A 66 -12.36 -14.07 19.58
CA PHE A 66 -13.71 -14.60 19.79
C PHE A 66 -13.96 -15.98 19.16
N ALA A 67 -12.99 -16.57 18.46
CA ALA A 67 -13.12 -17.94 17.98
C ALA A 67 -12.99 -18.91 19.16
N GLY A 68 -14.11 -19.50 19.58
CA GLY A 68 -14.14 -20.62 20.55
C GLY A 68 -13.65 -21.96 19.97
N LYS A 69 -13.04 -21.93 18.77
CA LYS A 69 -12.42 -23.09 18.11
C LYS A 69 -10.94 -22.77 17.87
N ASP A 70 -10.11 -23.81 17.82
CA ASP A 70 -8.69 -23.64 17.54
C ASP A 70 -8.46 -22.91 16.22
N ILE A 71 -7.46 -22.02 16.23
CA ILE A 71 -6.97 -21.39 15.02
C ILE A 71 -6.25 -22.51 14.28
N THR A 72 -6.96 -23.16 13.36
CA THR A 72 -6.34 -23.97 12.34
C THR A 72 -5.61 -23.01 11.42
N SER A 73 -4.44 -22.55 11.84
CA SER A 73 -3.51 -21.82 10.99
C SER A 73 -2.90 -22.81 9.99
N SER A 74 -3.74 -23.45 9.17
CA SER A 74 -3.31 -24.13 7.97
C SER A 74 -2.94 -23.02 7.00
N GLN A 75 -1.69 -22.57 7.07
CA GLN A 75 -1.11 -21.79 6.00
C GLN A 75 -0.98 -22.72 4.81
N THR A 76 -1.97 -22.69 3.93
CA THR A 76 -1.92 -23.43 2.68
C THR A 76 -1.41 -22.49 1.60
N SER A 77 -0.53 -22.99 0.75
CA SER A 77 -0.05 -22.26 -0.43
C SER A 77 -0.47 -23.02 -1.68
N GLN A 78 -1.02 -22.31 -2.65
CA GLN A 78 -1.41 -22.87 -3.94
C GLN A 78 -0.94 -21.96 -5.06
N VAL A 79 -0.51 -22.57 -6.16
CA VAL A 79 -0.18 -21.88 -7.40
C VAL A 79 -1.40 -21.93 -8.32
N PHE A 80 -1.76 -20.77 -8.87
CA PHE A 80 -2.80 -20.63 -9.89
C PHE A 80 -2.16 -20.13 -11.19
N SER A 81 -2.45 -20.81 -12.29
CA SER A 81 -2.08 -20.34 -13.62
C SER A 81 -3.16 -19.41 -14.15
N THR A 82 -2.76 -18.22 -14.56
CA THR A 82 -3.62 -17.19 -15.13
C THR A 82 -3.86 -17.43 -16.62
N SER A 83 -4.90 -16.79 -17.16
CA SER A 83 -5.27 -16.91 -18.58
C SER A 83 -4.18 -16.43 -19.55
N ASN A 84 -3.29 -15.54 -19.09
CA ASN A 84 -2.11 -15.10 -19.84
C ASN A 84 -0.86 -15.97 -19.61
N GLY A 85 -1.01 -17.17 -19.03
CA GLY A 85 0.06 -18.16 -18.87
C GLY A 85 1.09 -17.78 -17.81
N GLN A 86 0.72 -16.96 -16.84
CA GLN A 86 1.58 -16.59 -15.72
C GLN A 86 1.11 -17.28 -14.44
N ASP A 87 2.02 -17.56 -13.52
CA ASP A 87 1.66 -18.20 -12.27
C ASP A 87 1.63 -17.19 -11.12
N ILE A 88 0.61 -17.32 -10.27
CA ILE A 88 0.51 -16.59 -9.00
C ILE A 88 0.52 -17.58 -7.84
N THR A 89 1.32 -17.28 -6.81
CA THR A 89 1.27 -18.00 -5.54
C THR A 89 0.32 -17.27 -4.60
N VAL A 90 -0.70 -17.98 -4.13
CA VAL A 90 -1.64 -17.49 -3.14
C VAL A 90 -1.53 -18.32 -1.88
N ASN A 91 -1.32 -17.63 -0.78
CA ASN A 91 -1.34 -18.21 0.55
C ASN A 91 -2.71 -17.96 1.17
N SER A 92 -3.16 -18.86 2.03
CA SER A 92 -4.37 -18.68 2.82
C SER A 92 -4.11 -18.93 4.29
N PHE A 93 -4.93 -18.34 5.16
CA PHE A 93 -5.09 -18.81 6.53
C PHE A 93 -6.55 -18.66 6.94
N CYS A 94 -6.95 -19.44 7.94
CA CYS A 94 -8.33 -19.50 8.37
C CYS A 94 -8.44 -19.34 9.88
N ILE A 95 -9.47 -18.62 10.30
CA ILE A 95 -9.81 -18.40 11.70
C ILE A 95 -11.30 -18.68 11.84
N GLY A 96 -11.64 -19.88 12.34
CA GLY A 96 -13.02 -20.36 12.38
C GLY A 96 -13.56 -20.62 10.98
N ASP A 97 -14.59 -19.86 10.58
CA ASP A 97 -15.24 -19.88 9.27
C ASP A 97 -14.72 -18.78 8.33
N GLN A 98 -13.82 -17.92 8.80
CA GLN A 98 -13.25 -16.83 8.01
C GLN A 98 -11.97 -17.32 7.33
N ARG A 99 -11.90 -17.17 6.01
CA ARG A 99 -10.70 -17.44 5.21
C ARG A 99 -10.14 -16.14 4.66
N TYR A 100 -8.82 -16.04 4.72
CA TYR A 100 -8.05 -14.92 4.20
C TYR A 100 -7.07 -15.45 3.17
N SER A 101 -7.30 -15.16 1.90
CA SER A 101 -6.42 -15.51 0.79
C SER A 101 -5.60 -14.29 0.37
N TYR A 102 -4.29 -14.43 0.26
CA TYR A 102 -3.40 -13.32 0.04
C TYR A 102 -2.19 -13.69 -0.82
N SER A 103 -1.67 -12.71 -1.55
CA SER A 103 -0.41 -12.84 -2.27
C SER A 103 0.53 -11.70 -1.88
N LEU A 104 1.77 -12.07 -1.54
CA LEU A 104 2.79 -11.09 -1.18
C LEU A 104 3.33 -10.40 -2.43
N ASN A 105 3.68 -9.13 -2.28
CA ASN A 105 4.24 -8.31 -3.34
C ASN A 105 3.35 -8.20 -4.61
N LYS A 106 2.04 -8.32 -4.47
CA LYS A 106 1.08 -8.05 -5.57
C LYS A 106 0.34 -6.74 -5.29
N GLN A 107 0.43 -5.81 -6.24
CA GLN A 107 -0.25 -4.53 -6.19
C GLN A 107 -1.70 -4.68 -6.67
N VAL A 108 -2.65 -4.32 -5.81
CA VAL A 108 -4.07 -4.30 -6.16
C VAL A 108 -4.33 -3.25 -7.22
N PHE A 109 -4.95 -3.67 -8.33
CA PHE A 109 -5.26 -2.79 -9.44
C PHE A 109 -6.54 -3.25 -10.16
N ASP A 110 -7.60 -2.44 -10.09
CA ASP A 110 -8.91 -2.75 -10.67
C ASP A 110 -8.90 -2.76 -12.21
N GLY A 111 -7.94 -2.03 -12.82
CA GLY A 111 -7.76 -2.06 -14.26
C GLY A 111 -7.16 -3.37 -14.80
N GLN A 112 -6.81 -4.32 -13.92
CA GLN A 112 -6.33 -5.64 -14.33
C GLN A 112 -7.49 -6.50 -14.84
N GLN A 113 -7.33 -7.11 -16.02
CA GLN A 113 -8.36 -7.99 -16.58
C GLN A 113 -8.58 -9.22 -15.69
N PRO A 114 -9.83 -9.67 -15.47
CA PRO A 114 -10.11 -10.87 -14.71
C PRO A 114 -9.37 -12.10 -15.25
N GLY A 115 -8.85 -12.91 -14.35
CA GLY A 115 -8.07 -14.11 -14.66
C GLY A 115 -6.64 -13.82 -15.12
N THR A 116 -6.19 -12.56 -15.14
CA THR A 116 -4.83 -12.19 -15.58
C THR A 116 -3.96 -11.68 -14.42
N TYR A 117 -2.65 -11.77 -14.61
CA TYR A 117 -1.64 -11.18 -13.75
C TYR A 117 -0.64 -10.41 -14.63
N ASP A 118 -0.11 -9.28 -14.17
CA ASP A 118 0.98 -8.58 -14.85
C ASP A 118 2.26 -8.72 -14.03
N ASN A 119 3.15 -9.63 -14.45
CA ASN A 119 4.45 -9.82 -13.82
C ASN A 119 5.43 -8.64 -13.96
N THR A 120 5.25 -7.76 -14.95
CA THR A 120 6.14 -6.61 -15.18
C THR A 120 5.90 -5.55 -14.13
N THR A 121 4.62 -5.28 -13.84
CA THR A 121 4.22 -4.31 -12.82
C THR A 121 3.87 -4.95 -11.48
N ASN A 122 3.90 -6.29 -11.36
CA ASN A 122 3.41 -7.05 -10.22
C ASN A 122 1.97 -6.69 -9.84
N ARG A 123 1.11 -6.38 -10.83
CA ARG A 123 -0.28 -5.99 -10.60
C ARG A 123 -1.20 -7.19 -10.67
N LEU A 124 -2.10 -7.26 -9.71
CA LEU A 124 -3.12 -8.29 -9.58
C LEU A 124 -4.44 -7.62 -9.19
N ARG A 125 -5.55 -8.23 -9.55
CA ARG A 125 -6.86 -7.65 -9.26
C ARG A 125 -7.15 -7.59 -7.76
N HIS A 126 -6.82 -8.67 -7.05
CA HIS A 126 -6.97 -8.79 -5.60
C HIS A 126 -5.63 -9.12 -4.94
N GLY A 127 -5.41 -8.63 -3.73
CA GLY A 127 -4.18 -8.81 -2.97
C GLY A 127 -4.40 -9.46 -1.60
N LEU A 128 -5.51 -9.14 -0.95
CA LEU A 128 -5.94 -9.74 0.32
C LEU A 128 -7.47 -9.87 0.33
N TRP A 129 -7.94 -11.04 -0.05
CA TRP A 129 -9.34 -11.37 -0.10
C TRP A 129 -9.79 -12.07 1.18
N LYS A 130 -10.86 -11.54 1.79
CA LYS A 130 -11.55 -12.19 2.90
C LYS A 130 -12.86 -12.79 2.42
N ASP A 131 -13.12 -14.04 2.77
CA ASP A 131 -14.41 -14.68 2.55
C ASP A 131 -14.84 -15.57 3.74
N THR A 132 -16.06 -16.06 3.68
CA THR A 132 -16.58 -17.04 4.65
C THR A 132 -16.66 -18.40 3.95
N THR A 133 -16.09 -19.41 4.59
CA THR A 133 -16.00 -20.78 4.09
C THR A 133 -16.44 -21.78 5.16
N VAL A 134 -16.56 -23.05 4.77
CA VAL A 134 -16.86 -24.12 5.71
C VAL A 134 -15.70 -24.25 6.70
N PRO A 135 -15.95 -24.35 8.03
CA PRO A 135 -14.88 -24.48 9.01
C PRO A 135 -13.92 -25.62 8.67
N GLY A 136 -12.64 -25.31 8.52
CA GLY A 136 -11.59 -26.26 8.17
C GLY A 136 -11.22 -26.33 6.68
N ASP A 137 -12.03 -25.77 5.78
CA ASP A 137 -11.60 -25.58 4.39
C ASP A 137 -10.78 -24.30 4.28
N CYS A 138 -9.46 -24.46 4.25
CA CYS A 138 -8.53 -23.36 4.07
C CYS A 138 -7.84 -23.34 2.70
N THR A 139 -8.52 -23.84 1.68
CA THR A 139 -7.98 -23.81 0.31
C THR A 139 -7.85 -22.36 -0.16
N PRO A 140 -6.68 -21.89 -0.66
CA PRO A 140 -6.54 -20.54 -1.19
C PRO A 140 -7.49 -20.25 -2.36
N CYS A 141 -7.86 -18.98 -2.52
CA CYS A 141 -8.69 -18.52 -3.64
C CYS A 141 -7.85 -17.97 -4.79
N ASN A 142 -8.35 -18.08 -6.01
CA ASN A 142 -7.66 -17.51 -7.17
C ASN A 142 -7.84 -15.98 -7.21
N LEU A 143 -6.83 -15.24 -6.73
CA LEU A 143 -6.87 -13.78 -6.62
C LEU A 143 -6.81 -13.02 -7.95
N SER A 144 -6.61 -13.69 -9.09
CA SER A 144 -6.69 -13.04 -10.41
C SER A 144 -8.13 -12.88 -10.92
N GLU A 145 -9.08 -13.66 -10.41
CA GLU A 145 -10.45 -13.68 -10.88
C GLU A 145 -11.26 -12.44 -10.44
N GLU A 146 -12.36 -12.17 -11.14
CA GLU A 146 -13.29 -11.09 -10.77
C GLU A 146 -13.77 -11.27 -9.32
N THR A 147 -14.14 -12.50 -8.98
CA THR A 147 -14.56 -12.94 -7.65
C THR A 147 -13.71 -14.15 -7.24
N PRO A 148 -12.65 -13.97 -6.43
CA PRO A 148 -11.74 -15.06 -6.10
C PRO A 148 -12.41 -16.29 -5.49
N CYS A 149 -13.36 -16.06 -4.59
CA CYS A 149 -14.16 -17.09 -3.94
C CYS A 149 -15.29 -16.49 -3.10
N GLY A 150 -16.40 -17.22 -3.01
CA GLY A 150 -17.51 -16.93 -2.10
C GLY A 150 -18.10 -15.52 -2.26
N GLN A 151 -18.74 -15.04 -1.20
CA GLN A 151 -19.21 -13.65 -1.07
C GLN A 151 -18.19 -12.83 -0.28
N GLY A 152 -16.94 -12.83 -0.75
CA GLY A 152 -15.85 -12.15 -0.07
C GLY A 152 -15.70 -10.68 -0.45
N ARG A 153 -14.65 -10.05 0.10
CA ARG A 153 -14.24 -8.69 -0.25
C ARG A 153 -12.72 -8.56 -0.17
N GLU A 154 -12.20 -7.65 -1.00
CA GLU A 154 -10.81 -7.18 -0.91
C GLU A 154 -10.65 -6.28 0.33
N LEU A 155 -9.53 -6.44 1.04
CA LEU A 155 -9.22 -5.65 2.23
C LEU A 155 -8.17 -4.56 1.98
N LEU A 156 -7.44 -4.60 0.87
CA LEU A 156 -6.50 -3.58 0.43
C LEU A 156 -7.17 -2.59 -0.53
N ASP A 157 -6.75 -1.34 -0.47
CA ASP A 157 -7.16 -0.35 -1.47
C ASP A 157 -6.33 -0.46 -2.75
N GLN A 158 -6.79 0.22 -3.80
CA GLN A 158 -6.07 0.40 -5.06
C GLN A 158 -4.63 0.88 -4.83
N TYR A 159 -3.70 0.31 -5.61
CA TYR A 159 -2.26 0.55 -5.56
C TYR A 159 -1.55 0.13 -4.27
N MET A 160 -2.24 -0.55 -3.36
CA MET A 160 -1.63 -1.17 -2.18
C MET A 160 -1.17 -2.60 -2.46
N ARG A 161 -0.20 -3.07 -1.68
CA ARG A 161 0.31 -4.43 -1.69
C ARG A 161 0.70 -4.87 -0.29
N LEU A 162 0.67 -6.18 -0.05
CA LEU A 162 1.24 -6.76 1.16
C LEU A 162 2.74 -6.93 1.01
N LYS A 163 3.48 -6.41 1.98
CA LYS A 163 4.90 -6.73 2.19
C LYS A 163 5.05 -7.98 3.07
N THR A 164 4.29 -8.03 4.16
CA THR A 164 4.34 -9.11 5.14
C THR A 164 2.93 -9.33 5.68
N LEU A 165 2.55 -10.59 5.81
CA LEU A 165 1.40 -11.02 6.58
C LEU A 165 1.75 -12.36 7.20
N THR A 166 1.95 -12.38 8.51
CA THR A 166 2.35 -13.58 9.21
C THR A 166 1.58 -13.67 10.52
N ILE A 167 1.06 -14.85 10.80
CA ILE A 167 0.38 -15.16 12.05
C ILE A 167 1.17 -16.27 12.71
N THR A 168 1.76 -15.95 13.86
CA THR A 168 2.51 -16.88 14.69
C THR A 168 1.65 -17.33 15.86
N ASN A 169 1.65 -18.63 16.14
CA ASN A 169 0.96 -19.20 17.29
C ASN A 169 1.99 -19.54 18.36
N ASN A 170 2.12 -18.66 19.35
CA ASN A 170 2.97 -18.81 20.52
C ASN A 170 2.06 -18.96 21.75
N SER A 171 1.24 -20.03 21.76
CA SER A 171 0.25 -20.32 22.80
C SER A 171 0.73 -19.90 24.21
N PRO A 172 0.02 -19.00 24.92
CA PRO A 172 -1.36 -18.55 24.69
C PRO A 172 -1.51 -17.30 23.78
N LEU A 173 -0.41 -16.80 23.20
CA LEU A 173 -0.38 -15.57 22.40
C LEU A 173 -0.39 -15.89 20.90
N TYR A 174 -1.14 -15.08 20.15
CA TYR A 174 -1.09 -15.05 18.69
C TYR A 174 -0.43 -13.75 18.25
N GLY A 175 0.74 -13.84 17.66
CA GLY A 175 1.44 -12.70 17.08
C GLY A 175 0.98 -12.49 15.64
N ILE A 176 0.52 -11.28 15.30
CA ILE A 176 0.16 -10.90 13.94
C ILE A 176 1.12 -9.81 13.48
N ASP A 177 1.87 -10.10 12.42
CA ASP A 177 2.74 -9.15 11.72
C ASP A 177 2.14 -8.81 10.36
N LEU A 178 1.81 -7.53 10.17
CA LEU A 178 1.24 -7.00 8.95
C LEU A 178 2.06 -5.81 8.45
N ALA A 179 2.44 -5.83 7.19
CA ALA A 179 3.03 -4.68 6.51
C ALA A 179 2.31 -4.43 5.18
N VAL A 180 1.71 -3.25 5.04
CA VAL A 180 1.03 -2.77 3.84
C VAL A 180 1.87 -1.65 3.22
N LEU A 181 2.05 -1.71 1.91
CA LEU A 181 2.80 -0.74 1.15
C LEU A 181 1.92 -0.17 0.03
N TYR A 182 1.93 1.15 -0.12
CA TYR A 182 1.33 1.86 -1.24
C TYR A 182 2.42 2.37 -2.16
N GLY A 183 2.21 2.28 -3.46
CA GLY A 183 3.05 2.89 -4.49
C GLY A 183 3.39 1.96 -5.64
N ASP A 184 3.87 2.56 -6.73
CA ASP A 184 4.33 1.86 -7.93
C ASP A 184 5.76 1.32 -7.77
N ASN A 185 6.16 0.38 -8.64
CA ASN A 185 7.43 -0.35 -8.52
C ASN A 185 8.66 0.57 -8.67
N ASP A 186 8.55 1.67 -9.40
CA ASP A 186 9.64 2.63 -9.54
C ASP A 186 9.92 3.38 -8.24
N LEU A 187 8.92 3.54 -7.36
CA LEU A 187 9.02 4.22 -6.06
C LEU A 187 9.44 3.32 -4.90
N ILE A 188 9.59 2.02 -5.14
CA ILE A 188 9.84 1.01 -4.11
C ILE A 188 11.21 0.37 -4.31
N GLU A 189 11.93 0.16 -3.23
CA GLU A 189 13.16 -0.65 -3.20
C GLU A 189 12.77 -2.11 -2.94
N PHE A 190 13.30 -3.03 -3.77
CA PHE A 190 13.01 -4.46 -3.68
C PHE A 190 14.25 -5.25 -3.33
N THR A 191 14.09 -6.34 -2.59
CA THR A 191 15.12 -7.37 -2.52
C THR A 191 15.25 -8.03 -3.88
N GLN A 192 16.48 -8.31 -4.28
CA GLN A 192 16.77 -9.11 -5.47
C GLN A 192 17.25 -10.48 -5.00
N ASN A 193 16.83 -11.54 -5.69
CA ASN A 193 17.48 -12.85 -5.55
C ASN A 193 18.87 -12.83 -6.24
N GLU A 194 19.64 -13.91 -6.12
CA GLU A 194 20.96 -14.04 -6.74
C GLU A 194 20.94 -13.92 -8.29
N GLU A 195 19.76 -14.05 -8.89
CA GLU A 195 19.50 -13.94 -10.33
C GLU A 195 19.01 -12.52 -10.73
N GLY A 196 18.92 -11.58 -9.78
CA GLY A 196 18.45 -10.21 -10.01
C GLY A 196 16.93 -10.03 -10.03
N ASN A 197 16.15 -11.08 -9.79
CA ASN A 197 14.67 -11.05 -9.78
C ASN A 197 14.14 -10.41 -8.49
N MET A 198 13.10 -9.58 -8.64
CA MET A 198 12.46 -8.85 -7.54
C MET A 198 11.70 -9.83 -6.63
N GLN A 199 12.17 -10.03 -5.40
CA GLN A 199 11.60 -11.01 -4.47
C GLN A 199 10.54 -10.38 -3.54
N GLY A 200 10.82 -9.20 -2.97
CA GLY A 200 9.87 -8.54 -2.07
C GLY A 200 10.20 -7.07 -1.81
N PRO A 201 9.19 -6.25 -1.49
CA PRO A 201 9.40 -4.83 -1.25
C PRO A 201 10.03 -4.60 0.13
N ILE A 202 11.06 -3.77 0.19
CA ILE A 202 11.77 -3.41 1.43
C ILE A 202 11.17 -2.15 2.03
N ARG A 203 11.20 -1.06 1.27
CA ARG A 203 10.81 0.29 1.69
C ARG A 203 10.56 1.18 0.47
N CYS A 204 9.93 2.33 0.72
CA CYS A 204 9.86 3.40 -0.27
C CYS A 204 11.25 4.00 -0.52
N LYS A 205 11.58 4.30 -1.78
CA LYS A 205 12.78 5.03 -2.13
C LYS A 205 12.70 6.46 -1.60
N GLY A 206 13.72 6.89 -0.88
CA GLY A 206 13.88 8.29 -0.46
C GLY A 206 14.46 9.15 -1.58
N ALA A 207 14.19 10.46 -1.52
CA ALA A 207 14.84 11.50 -2.34
C ALA A 207 14.66 11.44 -3.88
N ILE A 208 13.76 10.60 -4.40
CA ILE A 208 13.39 10.59 -5.82
C ILE A 208 12.14 11.45 -6.10
N THR A 209 12.01 11.92 -7.34
CA THR A 209 10.75 12.51 -7.83
C THR A 209 9.63 11.49 -7.68
N GLY A 210 8.52 11.88 -7.04
CA GLY A 210 7.38 10.98 -6.84
C GLY A 210 7.38 10.26 -5.50
N ALA A 211 8.39 10.42 -4.64
CA ALA A 211 8.42 9.80 -3.30
C ALA A 211 7.22 10.15 -2.41
N GLN A 212 6.44 11.19 -2.74
CA GLN A 212 5.16 11.50 -2.09
C GLN A 212 4.06 10.46 -2.35
N TRP A 213 4.21 9.61 -3.37
CA TRP A 213 3.27 8.57 -3.79
C TRP A 213 3.68 7.18 -3.31
N CYS A 214 4.53 7.09 -2.29
CA CYS A 214 4.86 5.83 -1.64
C CYS A 214 4.73 5.94 -0.13
N ALA A 215 4.11 4.94 0.49
CA ALA A 215 4.01 4.84 1.95
C ALA A 215 4.09 3.38 2.39
N LEU A 216 4.71 3.14 3.55
CA LEU A 216 4.76 1.85 4.24
C LEU A 216 4.08 2.00 5.59
N SER A 217 3.18 1.09 5.93
CA SER A 217 2.63 0.93 7.27
C SER A 217 2.88 -0.48 7.75
N GLN A 218 3.57 -0.63 8.88
CA GLN A 218 3.84 -1.91 9.51
C GLN A 218 3.24 -1.91 10.92
N LEU A 219 2.49 -2.94 11.23
CA LEU A 219 1.83 -3.17 12.50
C LEU A 219 2.17 -4.59 12.97
N SER A 220 2.52 -4.70 14.24
CA SER A 220 2.76 -5.98 14.92
C SER A 220 1.99 -5.95 16.22
N THR A 221 1.25 -7.02 16.53
CA THR A 221 0.50 -7.13 17.78
C THR A 221 0.43 -8.56 18.25
N ASP A 222 0.44 -8.74 19.57
CA ASP A 222 0.13 -10.01 20.22
C ASP A 222 -1.29 -9.98 20.78
N ILE A 223 -2.03 -11.07 20.57
CA ILE A 223 -3.44 -11.20 20.96
C ILE A 223 -3.61 -12.46 21.80
N VAL A 224 -4.35 -12.34 22.90
CA VAL A 224 -4.79 -13.47 23.73
C VAL A 224 -6.25 -13.81 23.40
N LYS A 225 -6.59 -15.10 23.32
CA LYS A 225 -7.98 -15.56 23.22
C LYS A 225 -8.77 -15.11 24.46
N ARG A 226 -9.93 -14.46 24.26
CA ARG A 226 -10.76 -13.97 25.38
C ARG A 226 -11.75 -15.01 25.91
N ILE A 227 -12.13 -15.96 25.06
CA ILE A 227 -13.02 -17.07 25.44
C ILE A 227 -12.23 -18.38 25.38
N GLN A 228 -12.29 -19.15 26.45
CA GLN A 228 -11.81 -20.53 26.54
C GLN A 228 -12.98 -21.48 26.36
#